data_AF-A0A2N1WD85-F1
#
_entry.id   AF-A0A2N1WD85-F1
#
_cell.length_a   1.000
_cell.length_b   1.000
_cell.length_c   1.000
_cell.angle_alpha   90.00
_cell.angle_beta   90.00
_cell.angle_gamma   90.00
#
_symmetry.space_group_name_H-M   'P 1'
#
loop_
_entity.id
_entity.type
_entity.pdbx_description
1 polymer ?
#
loop_
_entity_poly.entity_id
_entity_poly.type
_entity_poly.pdbx_seq_one_letter_code
_entity_poly.pdbx_strand_id
1 'polypeptide(L)' 'ILGVSRAAIKPVWNGKKFKPRLMLPLSLSYDHRVIDGADAARFTQYLAHVLGDVRRLML' A
#
# COMPACT_ATOMS: atom_id res chain seq x y z
N ILE A 1 13.69 0.17 -3.92
CA ILE A 1 13.00 0.45 -5.20
C ILE A 1 11.51 0.10 -5.05
N LEU A 2 10.62 0.97 -5.53
CA LEU A 2 9.18 0.73 -5.52
C LEU A 2 8.69 0.36 -6.92
N GLY A 3 8.19 -0.86 -7.08
CA GLY A 3 7.44 -1.29 -8.25
C GLY A 3 5.96 -0.96 -8.11
N VAL A 4 5.38 -0.37 -9.16
CA VAL A 4 3.95 -0.02 -9.23
C VAL A 4 3.36 -0.71 -10.44
N SER A 5 2.29 -1.47 -10.23
CA SER A 5 1.58 -2.19 -11.31
C SER A 5 0.22 -1.56 -11.61
N ARG A 6 -0.39 -1.98 -12.72
CA ARG A 6 -1.71 -1.48 -13.14
C ARG A 6 -2.75 -1.66 -12.04
N ALA A 7 -3.45 -0.58 -11.70
CA ALA A 7 -4.57 -0.61 -10.78
C ALA A 7 -5.76 -1.37 -11.39
N ALA A 8 -6.55 -2.03 -10.55
CA ALA A 8 -7.74 -2.75 -10.97
C ALA A 8 -8.85 -2.67 -9.92
N ILE A 9 -10.10 -2.77 -10.35
CA ILE A 9 -11.23 -2.90 -9.43
C ILE A 9 -11.23 -4.33 -8.86
N LYS A 10 -11.15 -4.44 -7.53
CA LYS A 10 -11.19 -5.72 -6.81
C LYS A 10 -12.27 -5.70 -5.72
N PRO A 11 -12.93 -6.83 -5.41
CA PRO A 11 -13.80 -6.93 -4.26
C PRO A 11 -12.97 -6.91 -2.97
N VAL A 12 -13.24 -5.96 -2.08
CA VAL A 12 -12.58 -5.85 -0.77
C VAL A 12 -13.61 -6.02 0.34
N TRP A 13 -13.33 -6.91 1.28
CA TRP A 13 -14.18 -7.14 2.44
C TRP A 13 -14.12 -5.95 3.40
N ASN A 14 -15.27 -5.40 3.79
CA ASN A 14 -15.34 -4.28 4.72
C ASN A 14 -15.77 -4.66 6.14
N GLY A 15 -15.78 -5.96 6.47
CA GLY A 15 -16.33 -6.49 7.73
C GLY A 15 -17.77 -7.00 7.63
N LYS A 16 -18.52 -6.66 6.58
CA LYS A 16 -19.94 -7.09 6.39
C LYS A 16 -20.28 -7.56 4.98
N LYS A 17 -19.70 -6.95 3.95
CA LYS A 17 -19.90 -7.30 2.54
C LYS A 17 -18.67 -6.98 1.71
N PHE A 18 -18.54 -7.61 0.55
CA PHE A 18 -17.56 -7.18 -0.44
C PHE A 18 -18.02 -5.89 -1.11
N LYS A 19 -17.12 -4.89 -1.16
CA LYS A 19 -17.32 -3.66 -1.92
C LYS A 19 -16.25 -3.56 -3.02
N PRO A 20 -16.60 -3.11 -4.23
CA PRO A 20 -15.61 -2.84 -5.25
C PRO A 20 -14.72 -1.67 -4.82
N ARG A 21 -13.39 -1.85 -4.90
CA ARG A 21 -12.40 -0.81 -4.62
C ARG A 21 -11.35 -0.82 -5.73
N LEU A 22 -10.89 0.37 -6.13
CA LEU A 22 -9.72 0.50 -6.98
C LEU A 22 -8.48 0.18 -6.14
N MET A 23 -7.80 -0.91 -6.46
CA MET A 23 -6.62 -1.39 -5.74
C MET A 23 -5.37 -1.20 -6.59
N LEU A 24 -4.35 -0.56 -6.02
CA LEU A 24 -3.03 -0.38 -6.62
C LEU A 24 -2.02 -1.37 -6.00
N PRO A 25 -1.51 -2.35 -6.75
CA PRO A 25 -0.47 -3.24 -6.25
C PRO A 25 0.87 -2.51 -6.10
N LEU A 26 1.51 -2.66 -4.94
CA LEU A 26 2.81 -2.11 -4.60
C LEU A 26 3.79 -3.24 -4.28
N SER A 27 4.99 -3.16 -4.85
CA SER A 27 6.08 -4.11 -4.58
C SER A 27 7.31 -3.34 -4.13
N LEU A 28 7.75 -3.54 -2.88
CA LEU A 28 8.95 -2.91 -2.36
C LEU A 28 10.13 -3.89 -2.40
N SER A 29 11.14 -3.56 -3.20
CA SER A 29 12.44 -4.23 -3.16
C SER A 29 13.41 -3.40 -2.32
N TYR A 30 14.08 -4.02 -1.36
CA TYR A 30 14.97 -3.35 -0.41
C TYR A 30 16.18 -4.25 -0.09
N ASP A 31 17.27 -3.64 0.37
CA ASP A 31 18.45 -4.36 0.84
C ASP A 31 18.26 -4.76 2.31
N HIS A 32 18.10 -6.06 2.55
CA HIS A 32 17.89 -6.62 3.88
C HIS A 32 19.07 -6.44 4.84
N ARG A 33 20.27 -6.10 4.33
CA ARG A 33 21.43 -5.79 5.16
C ARG A 33 21.30 -4.42 5.85
N VAL A 34 20.42 -3.56 5.33
CA VAL A 34 20.22 -2.19 5.79
C VAL A 34 18.82 -2.00 6.38
N ILE A 35 17.80 -2.64 5.81
CA ILE A 35 16.40 -2.48 6.19
C ILE A 35 15.82 -3.84 6.58
N ASP A 36 15.29 -3.94 7.80
CA ASP A 36 14.58 -5.16 8.22
C ASP A 36 13.17 -5.25 7.62
N GLY A 37 12.59 -6.45 7.70
CA GLY A 37 11.25 -6.69 7.14
C GLY A 37 10.13 -5.91 7.84
N ALA A 38 10.28 -5.58 9.11
CA ALA A 38 9.29 -4.83 9.86
C ALA A 38 9.29 -3.35 9.42
N ASP A 39 10.46 -2.76 9.18
CA ASP A 39 10.58 -1.41 8.61
C ASP A 39 10.05 -1.34 7.18
N ALA A 40 10.36 -2.33 6.34
CA ALA A 40 9.82 -2.41 4.99
C ALA A 40 8.27 -2.52 4.99
N ALA A 41 7.71 -3.32 5.90
CA ALA A 41 6.26 -3.43 6.07
C ALA A 41 5.62 -2.13 6.58
N ARG A 42 6.25 -1.47 7.56
CA ARG A 42 5.81 -0.15 8.07
C ARG A 42 5.81 0.89 6.96
N PHE A 43 6.87 0.95 6.16
CA PHE A 43 6.98 1.90 5.05
C PHE A 43 5.87 1.69 4.00
N THR A 44 5.67 0.44 3.56
CA THR A 44 4.63 0.12 2.56
C THR A 44 3.23 0.40 3.08
N GLN A 45 2.96 0.11 4.35
CA GLN A 45 1.67 0.43 4.98
C GLN A 45 1.44 1.93 5.10
N TYR A 46 2.46 2.69 5.50
CA TYR A 46 2.40 4.15 5.54
C TYR A 46 2.11 4.73 4.16
N LEU A 47 2.85 4.27 3.13
CA LEU A 47 2.64 4.72 1.75
C LEU A 47 1.22 4.41 1.27
N ALA A 48 0.70 3.20 1.53
CA ALA A 48 -0.68 2.84 1.20
C ALA A 48 -1.70 3.73 1.93
N HIS A 49 -1.42 4.12 3.17
CA HIS A 49 -2.28 5.00 3.97
C HIS A 49 -2.32 6.43 3.40
N VAL A 50 -1.19 6.96 2.98
CA VAL A 50 -1.09 8.29 2.36
C VAL A 50 -1.75 8.30 0.98
N LEU A 51 -1.52 7.28 0.15
CA LEU A 51 -2.17 7.16 -1.16
C LEU A 51 -3.69 6.95 -1.04
N GLY A 52 -4.14 6.29 0.02
CA GLY A 52 -5.57 6.12 0.31
C GLY A 52 -6.27 7.41 0.76
N ASP A 53 -5.53 8.41 1.23
CA ASP A 53 -6.03 9.72 1.62
C ASP A 53 -4.95 10.80 1.46
N VAL A 54 -4.93 11.43 0.28
CA VAL A 54 -3.90 12.40 -0.14
C VAL A 54 -3.81 13.62 0.78
N ARG A 55 -4.88 13.94 1.53
CA ARG A 55 -4.90 15.06 2.50
C ARG A 55 -3.84 14.89 3.59
N ARG A 56 -3.40 13.66 3.85
CA ARG A 56 -2.33 13.33 4.81
C ARG A 56 -0.94 13.84 4.39
N LEU A 57 -0.77 14.27 3.15
CA LEU A 57 0.47 14.93 2.72
C LEU A 57 0.59 16.38 3.21
N MET A 58 -0.51 16.99 3.66
CA MET A 58 -0.57 18.40 4.05
C MET A 58 -0.62 18.61 5.58
N LEU A 59 -0.50 17.53 6.36
CA LEU A 59 -0.45 17.53 7.82
C LEU A 59 1.01 17.31 8.28
#